data_AF-A0A4R0R0K0-F1
#
_entry.id   AF-A0A4R0R0K0-F1
#
_cell.length_a   1.000
_cell.length_b   1.000
_cell.length_c   1.000
_cell.angle_alpha   90.00
_cell.angle_beta   90.00
_cell.angle_gamma   90.00
#
_symmetry.space_group_name_H-M   'P 1'
#
loop_
_entity.id
_entity.type
_entity.pdbx_description
1 polymer ?
#
loop_
_entity_poly.entity_id
_entity_poly.type
_entity_poly.pdbx_seq_one_letter_code
_entity_poly.pdbx_strand_id
1 'polypeptide(L)'
;MPFDKPQRTTRRRSSAGPVPPRRPLGQGLERGGPHRQGPRPTYLALKDHGKVFVADMPHLSDGQLSHISKEAEEVLSSLERRITELESDLSLEANDRDTLIKACTKRDVTHRFLKAIKDEQEHRQNNPAVRSAAGESLPRTFLEIARHRLPGATFDSLLQEALAACEQSTRSEANEPAPAPTVSNVVPLQTAVTSLPVVVSPDPEEPADQAL
;
A
#
# COMPACT_ATOMS: atom_id res chain seq x y z
N MET A 1 39.33 34.30 -51.01
CA MET A 1 38.09 34.22 -51.80
C MET A 1 37.77 32.76 -52.12
N PRO A 2 36.85 32.12 -51.38
CA PRO A 2 36.11 30.98 -51.92
C PRO A 2 34.60 30.99 -51.57
N PHE A 3 33.80 30.88 -52.63
CA PHE A 3 32.50 30.22 -52.83
C PHE A 3 31.41 30.18 -51.74
N ASP A 4 30.32 30.90 -52.08
CA ASP A 4 28.91 30.66 -51.74
C ASP A 4 28.48 29.19 -51.79
N LYS A 5 27.81 28.71 -50.73
CA LYS A 5 26.89 27.56 -50.73
C LYS A 5 25.76 27.76 -49.70
N PRO A 6 24.57 27.20 -49.96
CA PRO A 6 23.28 27.85 -49.75
C PRO A 6 22.73 27.76 -48.32
N GLN A 7 22.19 28.87 -47.82
CA GLN A 7 21.33 28.89 -46.63
C GLN A 7 20.07 28.05 -46.88
N ARG A 8 20.06 26.82 -46.36
CA ARG A 8 18.85 26.02 -46.24
C ARG A 8 17.97 26.64 -45.15
N THR A 9 17.07 27.53 -45.55
CA THR A 9 15.99 28.05 -44.71
C THR A 9 15.10 26.90 -44.24
N THR A 10 15.31 26.42 -43.02
CA THR A 10 14.35 25.57 -42.33
C THR A 10 13.18 26.45 -41.92
N ARG A 11 12.13 26.43 -42.74
CA ARG A 11 10.84 27.07 -42.47
C ARG A 11 10.32 26.50 -41.14
N ARG A 12 10.44 27.29 -40.07
CA ARG A 12 9.88 27.00 -38.74
C ARG A 12 8.39 26.68 -38.90
N ARG A 13 8.02 25.40 -38.84
CA ARG A 13 6.64 24.98 -38.61
C ARG A 13 6.36 25.20 -37.13
N SER A 14 5.68 26.28 -36.81
CA SER A 14 5.13 26.59 -35.48
C SER A 14 3.92 25.69 -35.17
N SER A 15 4.06 24.37 -35.30
CA SER A 15 2.99 23.40 -35.04
C SER A 15 3.36 22.38 -33.95
N ALA A 16 4.37 22.67 -33.14
CA ALA A 16 4.61 21.89 -31.92
C ALA A 16 3.58 22.34 -30.88
N GLY A 17 2.61 21.48 -30.58
CA GLY A 17 1.71 21.64 -29.45
C GLY A 17 2.48 21.72 -28.12
N PRO A 18 1.80 22.06 -27.01
CA PRO A 18 2.45 22.23 -25.72
C PRO A 18 3.27 20.98 -25.37
N VAL A 19 4.56 21.19 -25.12
CA VAL A 19 5.46 20.12 -24.67
C VAL A 19 4.92 19.59 -23.34
N PRO A 20 4.61 18.28 -23.22
CA PRO A 20 4.09 17.74 -21.97
C PRO A 20 5.10 17.98 -20.83
N PRO A 21 4.62 18.29 -19.61
CA PRO A 21 5.50 18.55 -18.48
C PRO A 21 6.41 17.35 -18.25
N ARG A 22 7.72 17.57 -18.29
CA ARG A 22 8.70 16.53 -17.96
C ARG A 22 8.47 16.10 -16.52
N ARG A 23 8.17 14.81 -16.30
CA ARG A 23 8.14 14.23 -14.96
C ARG A 23 9.47 14.52 -14.26
N PRO A 24 9.48 14.98 -13.00
CA PRO A 24 10.71 15.11 -12.25
C PRO A 24 11.36 13.72 -12.15
N LEU A 25 12.50 13.57 -12.80
CA LEU A 25 13.43 12.48 -12.49
C LEU A 25 13.90 12.75 -11.07
N GLY A 26 13.60 11.82 -10.15
CA GLY A 26 14.03 11.90 -8.76
C GLY A 26 15.53 12.16 -8.69
N GLN A 27 15.90 13.30 -8.11
CA GLN A 27 17.28 13.59 -7.75
C GLN A 27 17.66 12.77 -6.51
N GLY A 28 18.73 11.98 -6.64
CA GLY A 28 19.62 11.68 -5.51
C GLY A 28 19.66 10.25 -5.01
N LEU A 29 20.47 9.39 -5.64
CA LEU A 29 21.54 8.70 -4.90
C LEU A 29 22.65 8.27 -5.88
N GLU A 30 23.60 9.18 -6.09
CA GLU A 30 24.86 8.93 -6.78
C GLU A 30 25.86 8.43 -5.73
N ARG A 31 26.07 7.11 -5.66
CA ARG A 31 27.38 6.52 -5.28
C ARG A 31 27.45 5.01 -5.60
N GLY A 32 28.10 4.70 -6.73
CA GLY A 32 28.84 3.44 -6.92
C GLY A 32 28.21 2.37 -7.83
N GLY A 33 28.66 2.32 -9.10
CA GLY A 33 28.69 1.09 -9.92
C GLY A 33 27.92 1.15 -11.25
N PRO A 34 28.53 0.78 -12.41
CA PRO A 34 27.93 0.96 -13.73
C PRO A 34 26.96 -0.15 -14.19
N HIS A 35 26.43 -0.99 -13.29
CA HIS A 35 25.49 -2.05 -13.66
C HIS A 35 24.28 -2.08 -12.69
N ARG A 36 23.06 -1.95 -13.26
CA ARG A 36 21.73 -2.02 -12.61
C ARG A 36 21.06 -0.68 -12.26
N GLN A 37 20.73 0.12 -13.27
CA GLN A 37 19.73 1.20 -13.19
C GLN A 37 18.30 0.62 -13.32
N GLY A 38 17.98 -0.41 -12.53
CA GLY A 38 16.67 -1.04 -12.49
C GLY A 38 16.21 -1.23 -11.05
N PRO A 39 14.90 -1.41 -10.80
CA PRO A 39 14.39 -1.72 -9.46
C PRO A 39 15.21 -2.87 -8.85
N ARG A 40 15.69 -2.69 -7.63
CA ARG A 40 16.43 -3.76 -6.94
C ARG A 40 15.56 -5.03 -6.90
N PRO A 41 16.11 -6.21 -7.21
CA PRO A 41 15.34 -7.44 -7.11
C PRO A 41 15.00 -7.71 -5.64
N THR A 42 13.80 -8.25 -5.40
CA THR A 42 13.32 -8.67 -4.06
C THR A 42 13.89 -9.99 -3.59
N TYR A 43 14.71 -10.62 -4.44
CA TYR A 43 15.32 -11.91 -4.19
C TYR A 43 16.81 -11.87 -4.53
N LEU A 44 17.57 -12.68 -3.80
CA LEU A 44 18.92 -13.05 -4.14
C LEU A 44 18.85 -14.30 -5.04
N ALA A 45 19.43 -14.21 -6.24
CA ALA A 45 19.62 -15.37 -7.10
C ALA A 45 20.98 -16.00 -6.76
N LEU A 46 20.94 -17.08 -5.98
CA LEU A 46 22.13 -17.83 -5.58
C LEU A 46 22.34 -19.01 -6.53
N LYS A 47 23.59 -19.26 -6.93
CA LYS A 47 23.96 -20.28 -7.94
C LYS A 47 23.41 -21.67 -7.60
N ASP A 48 23.48 -22.05 -6.32
CA ASP A 48 23.11 -23.40 -5.86
C ASP A 48 21.79 -23.41 -5.07
N HIS A 49 21.17 -22.24 -4.84
CA HIS A 49 19.96 -22.12 -4.02
C HIS A 49 18.78 -21.44 -4.74
N GLY A 50 18.97 -21.02 -5.99
CA GLY A 50 17.94 -20.35 -6.77
C GLY A 50 17.53 -19.01 -6.15
N LYS A 51 16.26 -18.64 -6.30
CA LYS A 51 15.71 -17.40 -5.73
C LYS A 51 15.50 -17.55 -4.22
N VAL A 52 16.07 -16.64 -3.43
CA VAL A 52 15.84 -16.48 -1.99
C VAL A 52 15.27 -15.09 -1.76
N PHE A 53 14.02 -14.99 -1.31
CA PHE A 53 13.37 -13.71 -1.07
C PHE A 53 13.87 -13.06 0.22
N VAL A 54 14.21 -11.77 0.19
CA VAL A 54 14.80 -11.06 1.34
C VAL A 54 13.92 -9.88 1.70
N ALA A 55 13.76 -9.63 3.01
CA ALA A 55 12.83 -8.62 3.53
C ALA A 55 13.18 -7.16 3.19
N ASP A 56 14.36 -6.87 2.61
CA ASP A 56 14.69 -5.52 2.14
C ASP A 56 13.97 -5.26 0.81
N MET A 57 12.78 -4.66 0.91
CA MET A 57 11.87 -4.45 -0.21
C MET A 57 12.08 -3.06 -0.83
N PRO A 58 12.33 -2.96 -2.14
CA PRO A 58 12.27 -1.69 -2.84
C PRO A 58 10.84 -1.14 -2.84
N HIS A 59 10.68 0.15 -3.16
CA HIS A 59 9.36 0.73 -3.39
C HIS A 59 8.70 0.11 -4.63
N LEU A 60 7.85 -0.89 -4.40
CA LEU A 60 7.09 -1.61 -5.42
C LEU A 60 5.67 -1.08 -5.52
N SER A 61 5.01 -1.24 -6.66
CA SER A 61 3.56 -0.99 -6.79
C SER A 61 2.72 -2.11 -6.17
N ASP A 62 1.45 -1.85 -5.89
CA ASP A 62 0.55 -2.86 -5.29
C ASP A 62 0.40 -4.10 -6.20
N GLY A 63 0.36 -3.89 -7.51
CA GLY A 63 0.35 -4.99 -8.48
C GLY A 63 1.64 -5.82 -8.45
N GLN A 64 2.80 -5.18 -8.27
CA GLN A 64 4.08 -5.88 -8.11
C GLN A 64 4.13 -6.64 -6.79
N LEU A 65 3.67 -6.03 -5.68
CA LEU A 65 3.58 -6.70 -4.39
C LEU A 65 2.67 -7.94 -4.44
N SER A 66 1.53 -7.84 -5.12
CA SER A 66 0.63 -8.99 -5.33
C SER A 66 1.29 -10.11 -6.14
N HIS A 67 1.99 -9.77 -7.23
CA HIS A 67 2.67 -10.77 -8.06
C HIS A 67 3.81 -11.47 -7.30
N ILE A 68 4.63 -10.70 -6.60
CA ILE A 68 5.77 -11.22 -5.82
C ILE A 68 5.28 -12.05 -4.62
N SER A 69 4.15 -11.68 -3.99
CA SER A 69 3.51 -12.49 -2.94
C SER A 69 3.16 -13.88 -3.45
N LYS A 70 2.50 -13.96 -4.62
CA LYS A 70 2.11 -15.24 -5.24
C LYS A 70 3.33 -16.10 -5.57
N GLU A 71 4.37 -15.50 -6.15
CA GLU A 71 5.61 -16.23 -6.46
C GLU A 71 6.28 -16.77 -5.18
N ALA A 72 6.32 -15.96 -4.12
CA ALA A 72 6.87 -16.37 -2.83
C ALA A 72 6.02 -17.46 -2.14
N GLU A 73 4.70 -17.43 -2.26
CA GLU A 73 3.78 -18.47 -1.77
C GLU A 73 3.97 -19.81 -2.50
N GLU A 74 4.18 -19.77 -3.82
CA GLU A 74 4.50 -20.95 -4.63
C GLU A 74 5.84 -21.56 -4.21
N VAL A 75 6.85 -20.71 -4.00
CA VAL A 75 8.17 -21.15 -3.50
C VAL A 75 8.06 -21.71 -2.09
N LEU A 76 7.30 -21.07 -1.19
CA LEU A 76 7.07 -21.56 0.16
C LEU A 76 6.42 -22.96 0.12
N SER A 77 5.35 -23.12 -0.66
CA SER A 77 4.65 -24.39 -0.84
C SER A 77 5.57 -25.48 -1.38
N SER A 78 6.45 -25.13 -2.33
CA SER A 78 7.46 -26.04 -2.86
C SER A 78 8.50 -26.43 -1.81
N LEU A 79 8.93 -25.49 -0.97
CA LEU A 79 9.89 -25.75 0.11
C LEU A 79 9.28 -26.64 1.20
N GLU A 80 8.03 -26.39 1.59
CA GLU A 80 7.33 -27.22 2.57
C GLU A 80 7.22 -28.67 2.11
N ARG A 81 6.78 -28.90 0.85
CA ARG A 81 6.75 -30.25 0.27
C ARG A 81 8.13 -30.90 0.27
N ARG A 82 9.15 -30.17 -0.16
CA ARG A 82 10.52 -30.70 -0.21
C ARG A 82 11.08 -31.02 1.17
N ILE A 83 10.77 -30.21 2.18
CA ILE A 83 11.16 -30.46 3.57
C ILE A 83 10.47 -31.74 4.05
N THR A 84 9.16 -31.90 3.82
CA THR A 84 8.45 -33.13 4.23
C THR A 84 8.98 -34.39 3.55
N GLU A 85 9.38 -34.32 2.28
CA GLU A 85 10.03 -35.43 1.57
C GLU A 85 11.37 -35.79 2.24
N LEU A 86 12.23 -34.80 2.49
CA LEU A 86 13.54 -35.00 3.12
C LEU A 86 13.41 -35.50 4.57
N GLU A 87 12.39 -35.07 5.31
CA GLU A 87 12.12 -35.55 6.67
C GLU A 87 11.59 -36.99 6.69
N SER A 88 10.93 -37.43 5.61
CA SER A 88 10.39 -38.79 5.50
C SER A 88 11.46 -39.85 5.19
N ASP A 89 12.59 -39.44 4.60
CA ASP A 89 13.71 -40.33 4.31
C ASP A 89 14.50 -40.66 5.59
N LEU A 90 14.31 -41.89 6.11
CA LEU A 90 14.88 -42.32 7.40
C LEU A 90 16.41 -42.52 7.39
N SER A 91 17.04 -42.55 6.21
CA SER A 91 18.49 -42.73 6.02
C SER A 91 19.13 -41.50 5.38
N LEU A 92 18.92 -40.32 5.99
CA LEU A 92 19.54 -39.08 5.53
C LEU A 92 21.06 -39.22 5.46
N GLU A 93 21.62 -39.08 4.26
CA GLU A 93 23.06 -38.88 4.09
C GLU A 93 23.46 -37.49 4.63
N ALA A 94 24.76 -37.27 4.86
CA ALA A 94 25.24 -35.97 5.34
C ALA A 94 24.83 -34.81 4.40
N ASN A 95 24.84 -35.07 3.08
CA ASN A 95 24.42 -34.11 2.06
C ASN A 95 22.92 -33.77 2.13
N ASP A 96 22.08 -34.74 2.48
CA ASP A 96 20.64 -34.52 2.60
C ASP A 96 20.29 -33.75 3.87
N ARG A 97 21.04 -33.96 4.96
CA ARG A 97 20.93 -33.13 6.18
C ARG A 97 21.26 -31.67 5.91
N ASP A 98 22.35 -31.39 5.18
CA ASP A 98 22.71 -30.03 4.80
C ASP A 98 21.64 -29.40 3.89
N THR A 99 21.07 -30.19 2.98
CA THR A 99 19.99 -29.76 2.10
C THR A 99 18.72 -29.43 2.88
N LEU A 100 18.38 -30.24 3.88
CA LEU A 100 17.25 -30.01 4.80
C LEU A 100 17.45 -28.71 5.59
N ILE A 101 18.63 -28.50 6.20
CA ILE A 101 18.95 -27.27 6.95
C ILE A 101 18.81 -26.03 6.06
N LYS A 102 19.33 -26.11 4.82
CA LYS A 102 19.20 -25.04 3.82
C LYS A 102 17.74 -24.78 3.44
N ALA A 103 16.95 -25.84 3.21
CA ALA A 103 15.54 -25.73 2.85
C ALA A 103 14.73 -25.09 3.99
N CYS A 104 14.93 -25.52 5.25
CA CYS A 104 14.29 -24.93 6.43
C CYS A 104 14.64 -23.45 6.59
N THR A 105 15.93 -23.10 6.46
CA THR A 105 16.37 -21.71 6.53
C THR A 105 15.71 -20.87 5.43
N LYS A 106 15.64 -21.40 4.20
CA LYS A 106 15.01 -20.73 3.07
C LYS A 106 13.49 -20.56 3.27
N ARG A 107 12.81 -21.56 3.85
CA ARG A 107 11.39 -21.47 4.23
C ARG A 107 11.17 -20.35 5.24
N ASP A 108 11.97 -20.30 6.31
CA ASP A 108 11.82 -19.31 7.37
C ASP A 108 12.07 -17.88 6.87
N VAL A 109 13.07 -17.71 6.01
CA VAL A 109 13.34 -16.43 5.33
C VAL A 109 12.17 -16.03 4.42
N THR A 110 11.61 -16.99 3.67
CA THR A 110 10.44 -16.75 2.79
C THR A 110 9.18 -16.39 3.60
N HIS A 111 8.96 -17.00 4.77
CA HIS A 111 7.88 -16.61 5.69
C HIS A 111 8.01 -15.16 6.17
N ARG A 112 9.22 -14.76 6.59
CA ARG A 112 9.47 -13.37 7.03
C ARG A 112 9.25 -12.39 5.89
N PHE A 113 9.64 -12.78 4.68
CA PHE A 113 9.40 -11.99 3.48
C PHE A 113 7.91 -11.80 3.18
N LEU A 114 7.12 -12.87 3.22
CA LEU A 114 5.66 -12.79 3.04
C LEU A 114 5.00 -11.92 4.11
N LYS A 115 5.46 -12.03 5.35
CA LYS A 115 4.99 -11.14 6.43
C LYS A 115 5.30 -9.68 6.12
N ALA A 116 6.53 -9.36 5.69
CA ALA A 116 6.91 -8.00 5.32
C ALA A 116 6.05 -7.45 4.15
N ILE A 117 5.70 -8.29 3.17
CA ILE A 117 4.76 -7.90 2.10
C ILE A 117 3.39 -7.55 2.67
N LYS A 118 2.86 -8.39 3.57
CA LYS A 118 1.56 -8.17 4.18
C LYS A 118 1.53 -6.89 5.00
N ASP A 119 2.55 -6.67 5.82
CA ASP A 119 2.69 -5.48 6.66
C ASP A 119 2.76 -4.22 5.79
N GLU A 120 3.49 -4.25 4.67
CA GLU A 120 3.55 -3.14 3.70
C GLU A 120 2.20 -2.90 3.00
N GLN A 121 1.50 -3.96 2.58
CA GLN A 121 0.17 -3.84 1.97
C GLN A 121 -0.84 -3.25 2.95
N GLU A 122 -0.82 -3.69 4.21
CA GLU A 122 -1.66 -3.15 5.26
C GLU A 122 -1.33 -1.68 5.54
N HIS A 123 -0.04 -1.33 5.61
CA HIS A 123 0.40 0.06 5.77
C HIS A 123 -0.14 0.97 4.66
N ARG A 124 -0.16 0.49 3.41
CA ARG A 124 -0.72 1.24 2.28
C ARG A 124 -2.23 1.37 2.32
N GLN A 125 -2.95 0.29 2.64
CA GLN A 125 -4.41 0.33 2.80
C GLN A 125 -4.82 1.26 3.95
N ASN A 126 -4.03 1.25 5.02
CA ASN A 126 -4.25 2.08 6.18
C ASN A 126 -3.73 3.52 6.00
N ASN A 127 -3.15 3.87 4.86
CA ASN A 127 -2.64 5.22 4.63
C ASN A 127 -3.81 6.25 4.66
N PRO A 128 -3.83 7.18 5.63
CA PRO A 128 -4.93 8.13 5.80
C PRO A 128 -5.03 9.08 4.60
N ALA A 129 -3.93 9.42 3.94
CA ALA A 129 -3.94 10.26 2.75
C ALA A 129 -4.64 9.57 1.57
N VAL A 130 -4.40 8.27 1.38
CA VAL A 130 -5.07 7.47 0.34
C VAL A 130 -6.56 7.32 0.66
N ARG A 131 -6.90 7.06 1.93
CA ARG A 131 -8.31 6.94 2.37
C ARG A 131 -9.07 8.25 2.22
N SER A 132 -8.50 9.37 2.63
CA SER A 132 -9.10 10.71 2.45
C SER A 132 -9.25 11.05 0.97
N ALA A 133 -8.22 10.81 0.15
CA ALA A 133 -8.29 11.05 -1.29
C ALA A 133 -9.37 10.19 -1.96
N ALA A 134 -9.49 8.90 -1.61
CA ALA A 134 -10.54 8.03 -2.12
C ALA A 134 -11.94 8.47 -1.64
N GLY A 135 -12.05 8.85 -0.36
CA GLY A 135 -13.30 9.34 0.25
C GLY A 135 -13.82 10.63 -0.39
N GLU A 136 -12.94 11.52 -0.84
CA GLU A 136 -13.35 12.75 -1.53
C GLU A 136 -13.48 12.58 -3.05
N SER A 137 -12.60 11.81 -3.69
CA SER A 137 -12.55 11.71 -5.15
C SER A 137 -13.76 11.00 -5.74
N LEU A 138 -14.25 9.92 -5.11
CA LEU A 138 -15.40 9.18 -5.62
C LEU A 138 -16.68 10.03 -5.57
N PRO A 139 -17.06 10.65 -4.42
CA PRO A 139 -18.20 11.55 -4.39
C PRO A 139 -18.03 12.78 -5.30
N ARG A 140 -16.82 13.37 -5.37
CA ARG A 140 -16.57 14.51 -6.26
C ARG A 140 -16.76 14.14 -7.73
N THR A 141 -16.18 13.02 -8.18
CA THR A 141 -16.34 12.55 -9.57
C THR A 141 -17.79 12.18 -9.87
N PHE A 142 -18.50 11.56 -8.92
CA PHE A 142 -19.92 11.29 -9.07
C PHE A 142 -20.73 12.59 -9.24
N LEU A 143 -20.52 13.59 -8.38
CA LEU A 143 -21.20 14.88 -8.46
C LEU A 143 -20.85 15.63 -9.75
N GLU A 144 -19.60 15.55 -10.20
CA GLU A 144 -19.15 16.13 -11.47
C GLU A 144 -19.86 15.47 -12.67
N ILE A 145 -19.93 14.14 -12.69
CA ILE A 145 -20.66 13.40 -13.72
C ILE A 145 -22.16 13.76 -13.68
N ALA A 146 -22.77 13.78 -12.48
CA ALA A 146 -24.17 14.11 -12.30
C ALA A 146 -24.49 15.52 -12.80
N ARG A 147 -23.64 16.51 -12.49
CA ARG A 147 -23.75 17.88 -12.98
C ARG A 147 -23.71 17.97 -14.51
N HIS A 148 -22.94 17.10 -15.17
CA HIS A 148 -22.88 17.04 -16.63
C HIS A 148 -24.05 16.31 -17.28
N ARG A 149 -24.76 15.45 -16.54
CA ARG A 149 -25.82 14.59 -17.07
C ARG A 149 -27.23 15.10 -16.77
N LEU A 150 -27.39 15.89 -15.73
CA LEU A 150 -28.66 16.46 -15.31
C LEU A 150 -28.76 17.93 -15.75
N PRO A 151 -29.95 18.42 -16.14
CA PRO A 151 -30.20 19.85 -16.22
C PRO A 151 -29.80 20.56 -14.92
N GLY A 152 -29.13 21.72 -15.02
CA GLY A 152 -28.57 22.41 -13.84
C GLY A 152 -29.59 22.63 -12.72
N ALA A 153 -30.81 23.05 -13.08
CA ALA A 153 -31.89 23.28 -12.11
C ALA A 153 -32.34 22.01 -11.36
N THR A 154 -32.32 20.84 -12.02
CA THR A 154 -32.70 19.57 -11.37
C THR A 154 -31.57 19.03 -10.51
N PHE A 155 -30.31 19.20 -10.94
CA PHE A 155 -29.15 18.84 -10.13
C PHE A 155 -29.10 19.64 -8.83
N ASP A 156 -29.22 20.97 -8.92
CA ASP A 156 -29.14 21.85 -7.75
C ASP A 156 -30.30 21.58 -6.76
N SER A 157 -31.52 21.32 -7.26
CA SER A 157 -32.68 20.97 -6.42
C SER A 157 -32.47 19.65 -5.68
N LEU A 158 -32.02 18.61 -6.37
CA LEU A 158 -31.74 17.29 -5.76
C LEU A 158 -30.57 17.36 -4.77
N LEU A 159 -29.55 18.16 -5.06
CA LEU A 159 -28.42 18.37 -4.14
C LEU A 159 -28.89 19.06 -2.86
N GLN A 160 -29.72 20.09 -2.98
CA GLN A 160 -30.27 20.80 -1.83
C GLN A 160 -31.19 19.90 -0.98
N GLU A 161 -32.03 19.09 -1.62
CA GLU A 161 -32.88 18.10 -0.94
C GLU A 161 -32.04 17.06 -0.19
N ALA A 162 -31.00 16.51 -0.83
CA ALA A 162 -30.12 15.53 -0.22
C ALA A 162 -29.35 16.11 0.99
N LEU A 163 -28.85 17.35 0.88
CA LEU A 163 -28.18 18.03 2.00
C LEU A 163 -29.14 18.28 3.17
N ALA A 164 -30.37 18.72 2.89
CA ALA A 164 -31.40 18.91 3.92
C ALA A 164 -31.78 17.58 4.60
N ALA A 165 -31.85 16.48 3.85
CA ALA A 165 -32.08 15.14 4.41
C ALA A 165 -30.93 14.70 5.33
N CYS A 166 -29.67 14.92 4.94
CA CYS A 166 -28.51 14.61 5.77
C CYS A 166 -28.46 15.42 7.07
N GLU A 167 -28.81 16.71 7.03
CA GLU A 167 -28.93 17.56 8.22
C GLU A 167 -30.03 17.06 9.17
N GLN A 168 -31.14 16.54 8.64
CA GLN A 168 -32.20 15.94 9.44
C GLN A 168 -31.77 14.60 10.06
N SER A 169 -31.07 13.74 9.31
CA SER A 169 -30.55 12.46 9.83
C SER A 169 -29.52 12.65 10.94
N THR A 170 -28.53 13.54 10.75
CA THR A 170 -27.51 13.85 11.78
C THR A 170 -28.12 14.41 13.06
N ARG A 171 -29.17 15.23 12.94
CA ARG A 171 -29.90 15.77 14.09
C ARG A 171 -30.78 14.72 14.79
N SER A 172 -31.23 13.70 14.08
CA SER A 172 -32.04 12.60 14.64
C SER A 172 -31.17 11.60 15.41
N GLU A 173 -29.99 11.27 14.89
CA GLU A 173 -28.99 10.40 15.57
C GLU A 173 -28.43 11.04 16.85
N ALA A 174 -28.30 12.37 16.90
CA ALA A 174 -27.82 13.08 18.09
C ALA A 174 -28.88 13.23 19.20
N ASN A 175 -30.15 12.94 18.91
CA ASN A 175 -31.27 13.21 19.81
C ASN A 175 -31.96 11.93 20.33
N GLU A 176 -31.37 10.76 20.06
CA GLU A 176 -31.90 9.47 20.51
C GLU A 176 -31.28 9.08 21.88
N PRO A 177 -32.07 9.02 22.97
CA PRO A 177 -31.62 8.36 24.20
C PRO A 177 -31.51 6.85 23.92
N ALA A 178 -30.41 6.23 24.38
CA ALA A 178 -30.12 4.81 24.19
C ALA A 178 -31.37 3.91 24.37
N PRO A 179 -31.82 3.17 23.34
CA PRO A 179 -32.96 2.29 23.49
C PRO A 179 -32.56 1.02 24.26
N ALA A 180 -33.42 0.64 25.21
CA ALA A 180 -33.39 -0.66 25.87
C ALA A 180 -33.49 -1.81 24.83
N PRO A 181 -32.87 -2.98 25.08
CA PRO A 181 -32.67 -3.98 24.04
C PRO A 181 -33.97 -4.73 23.73
N THR A 182 -34.59 -4.43 22.59
CA THR A 182 -35.53 -5.35 21.93
C THR A 182 -34.79 -6.11 20.84
N VAL A 183 -34.71 -7.42 21.03
CA VAL A 183 -34.13 -8.41 20.12
C VAL A 183 -34.82 -8.39 18.74
N SER A 184 -34.18 -7.76 17.77
CA SER A 184 -34.43 -7.98 16.35
C SER A 184 -33.18 -8.53 15.69
N ASN A 185 -33.27 -9.75 15.16
CA ASN A 185 -32.20 -10.46 14.45
C ASN A 185 -31.89 -9.80 13.10
N VAL A 186 -31.26 -8.64 13.12
CA VAL A 186 -30.63 -8.03 11.94
C VAL A 186 -29.26 -7.58 12.41
N VAL A 187 -28.20 -8.19 11.88
CA VAL A 187 -26.81 -7.85 12.20
C VAL A 187 -26.43 -6.59 11.43
N PRO A 188 -26.20 -5.44 12.09
CA PRO A 188 -25.56 -4.30 11.44
C PRO A 188 -24.04 -4.50 11.54
N LEU A 189 -23.32 -4.33 10.43
CA LEU A 189 -21.86 -4.20 10.46
C LEU A 189 -21.51 -2.89 11.19
N GLN A 190 -21.23 -2.97 12.49
CA GLN A 190 -20.68 -1.87 13.26
C GLN A 190 -19.19 -1.73 12.91
N THR A 191 -18.85 -0.71 12.12
CA THR A 191 -17.50 -0.11 12.14
C THR A 191 -17.32 0.62 13.47
N ALA A 192 -16.86 -0.10 14.49
CA ALA A 192 -16.50 0.49 15.77
C ALA A 192 -15.21 1.31 15.60
N VAL A 193 -15.34 2.64 15.52
CA VAL A 193 -14.23 3.57 15.77
C VAL A 193 -14.21 3.80 17.28
N THR A 194 -13.44 2.99 18.00
CA THR A 194 -13.26 3.13 19.45
C THR A 194 -12.31 4.30 19.74
N SER A 195 -12.83 5.52 19.85
CA SER A 195 -12.12 6.60 20.54
C SER A 195 -12.30 6.41 22.05
N LEU A 196 -11.32 5.79 22.71
CA LEU A 196 -11.29 5.65 24.16
C LEU A 196 -11.07 7.03 24.81
N PRO A 197 -11.83 7.39 25.87
CA PRO A 197 -11.55 8.61 26.63
C PRO A 197 -10.26 8.42 27.41
N VAL A 198 -9.24 9.21 27.08
CA VAL A 198 -8.00 9.31 27.85
C VAL A 198 -8.32 10.02 29.16
N VAL A 199 -8.43 9.24 30.24
CA VAL A 199 -8.43 9.77 31.60
C VAL A 199 -6.97 9.95 32.01
N VAL A 200 -6.53 11.21 32.04
CA VAL A 200 -5.23 11.56 32.64
C VAL A 200 -5.45 11.62 34.16
N SER A 201 -5.00 10.60 34.87
CA SER A 201 -4.82 10.69 36.32
C SER A 201 -3.66 11.65 36.61
N PRO A 202 -3.81 12.65 37.49
CA PRO A 202 -2.68 13.47 37.92
C PRO A 202 -1.67 12.63 38.70
N ASP A 203 -0.38 12.88 38.45
CA ASP A 203 0.75 12.23 39.11
C ASP A 203 0.73 12.41 40.64
N PRO A 204 1.15 11.40 41.43
CA PRO A 204 1.40 11.58 42.85
C PRO A 204 2.63 12.47 43.08
N GLU A 205 2.51 13.48 43.94
CA GLU A 205 3.62 14.33 44.35
C GLU A 205 4.76 13.49 44.95
N GLU A 206 5.99 13.74 44.47
CA GLU A 206 7.21 13.20 45.05
C GLU A 206 7.35 13.64 46.52
N PRO A 207 7.76 12.76 47.44
CA PRO A 207 8.10 13.18 48.78
C PRO A 207 9.35 14.06 48.73
N ALA A 208 9.19 15.31 49.13
CA ALA A 208 10.27 16.25 49.36
C ALA A 208 11.36 15.63 50.25
N ASP A 209 12.60 15.84 49.84
CA ASP A 209 13.79 15.81 50.68
C ASP A 209 13.48 16.34 52.09
N GLN A 210 13.53 15.46 53.09
CA GLN A 210 13.86 15.86 54.45
C GLN A 210 15.27 15.40 54.76
N ALA A 211 16.19 16.32 54.52
CA ALA A 211 17.41 16.41 55.30
C ALA A 211 17.06 16.55 56.79
N LEU A 212 17.57 15.64 57.62
CA LEU A 212 18.27 15.88 58.89
C LEU A 212 18.72 14.54 59.51
#